data_AF-A0A5N1L3L4-F1
#
_entry.id   AF-A0A5N1L3L4-F1
#
_cell.length_a   1.000
_cell.length_b   1.000
_cell.length_c   1.000
_cell.angle_alpha   90.00
_cell.angle_beta   90.00
_cell.angle_gamma   90.00
#
_symmetry.space_group_name_H-M   'P 1'
#
loop_
_entity.id
_entity.type
_entity.pdbx_description
1 polymer ?
#
loop_
_entity_poly.entity_id
_entity_poly.type
_entity_poly.pdbx_seq_one_letter_code
_entity_poly.pdbx_strand_id
1 'polypeptide(L)'
;MSDTIPTPHIELYVRSMLPDGAHERQEAVIDRLQTLDENDHIDGFNVIVWGKQIAPQSAAARTEEGKYILNRVAEFKQWALTNNVSLESFYQNTTVDSEVAESAYDAMALPVMGLAEYDGSELVHVAPCTKDDVVHTIMDRLERLEAGRPPALDQERGGVSVV
;
A
#
# COMPACT_ATOMS: atom_id res chain seq x y z
N MET A 1 22.99 -19.09 -15.77
CA MET A 1 21.69 -18.43 -15.64
C MET A 1 21.77 -17.66 -14.34
N SER A 2 22.00 -16.35 -14.41
CA SER A 2 22.00 -15.52 -13.22
C SER A 2 20.59 -15.57 -12.65
N ASP A 3 20.45 -16.00 -11.39
CA ASP A 3 19.26 -15.74 -10.59
C ASP A 3 19.16 -14.22 -10.43
N THR A 4 18.59 -13.55 -11.42
CA THR A 4 18.15 -12.17 -11.25
C THR A 4 16.95 -12.24 -10.33
N ILE A 5 17.10 -11.72 -9.10
CA ILE A 5 15.99 -11.56 -8.18
C ILE A 5 14.94 -10.72 -8.92
N PRO A 6 13.69 -11.20 -9.09
CA PRO A 6 12.66 -10.43 -9.78
C PRO A 6 12.49 -9.09 -9.07
N THR A 7 12.58 -8.01 -9.83
CA THR A 7 12.38 -6.65 -9.37
C THR A 7 10.88 -6.37 -9.33
N PRO A 8 10.33 -5.87 -8.21
CA PRO A 8 8.89 -5.68 -8.09
C PRO A 8 8.42 -4.46 -8.90
N HIS A 9 7.20 -4.52 -9.44
CA HIS A 9 6.47 -3.34 -9.89
C HIS A 9 5.79 -2.67 -8.70
N ILE A 10 5.89 -1.34 -8.60
CA ILE A 10 5.37 -0.59 -7.45
C ILE A 10 4.08 0.16 -7.80
N GLU A 11 3.10 0.12 -6.91
CA GLU A 11 1.93 0.99 -6.95
C GLU A 11 1.92 1.89 -5.71
N LEU A 12 2.05 3.20 -5.91
CA LEU A 12 1.96 4.22 -4.87
C LEU A 12 0.56 4.85 -4.88
N TYR A 13 -0.19 4.63 -3.81
CA TYR A 13 -1.52 5.18 -3.60
C TYR A 13 -1.45 6.49 -2.83
N VAL A 14 -2.13 7.53 -3.28
CA VAL A 14 -2.21 8.84 -2.64
C VAL A 14 -3.64 9.38 -2.61
N ARG A 15 -3.97 10.22 -1.62
CA ARG A 15 -5.30 10.88 -1.57
C ARG A 15 -5.46 12.01 -2.57
N SER A 16 -4.36 12.66 -2.95
CA SER A 16 -4.35 13.86 -3.79
C SER A 16 -3.00 14.00 -4.51
N MET A 17 -3.02 14.68 -5.66
CA MET A 17 -1.81 15.18 -6.34
C MET A 17 -1.55 16.66 -6.04
N LEU A 18 -2.42 17.31 -5.25
CA LEU A 18 -2.30 18.72 -4.90
C LEU A 18 -1.36 18.91 -3.69
N PRO A 19 -0.61 20.02 -3.65
CA PRO A 19 0.29 20.34 -2.55
C PRO A 19 -0.50 20.75 -1.30
N ASP A 20 -0.81 19.80 -0.42
CA ASP A 20 -1.36 20.06 0.92
C ASP A 20 -0.55 19.28 1.96
N GLY A 21 0.25 19.96 2.80
CA GLY A 21 0.86 19.52 4.07
C GLY A 21 1.74 18.24 4.08
N ALA A 22 1.27 17.14 3.51
CA ALA A 22 1.95 15.87 3.30
C ALA A 22 2.74 15.81 1.97
N HIS A 23 2.74 16.89 1.18
CA HIS A 23 3.37 16.96 -0.14
C HIS A 23 4.88 16.70 -0.11
N GLU A 24 5.62 17.31 0.82
CA GLU A 24 7.08 17.10 0.91
C GLU A 24 7.46 15.62 1.09
N ARG A 25 6.64 14.87 1.83
CA ARG A 25 6.84 13.42 1.98
C ARG A 25 6.44 12.65 0.72
N GLN A 26 5.38 13.06 0.04
CA GLN A 26 4.95 12.43 -1.21
C GLN A 26 5.97 12.64 -2.33
N GLU A 27 6.45 13.86 -2.52
CA GLU A 27 7.50 14.15 -3.50
C GLU A 27 8.77 13.37 -3.17
N ALA A 28 9.21 13.36 -1.91
CA ALA A 28 10.39 12.58 -1.51
C ALA A 28 10.25 11.07 -1.79
N VAL A 29 9.04 10.51 -1.63
CA VAL A 29 8.77 9.11 -1.97
C VAL A 29 8.78 8.89 -3.49
N ILE A 30 8.19 9.80 -4.26
CA ILE A 30 8.17 9.72 -5.73
C ILE A 30 9.58 9.86 -6.31
N ASP A 31 10.37 10.82 -5.83
CA ASP A 31 11.77 11.04 -6.25
C ASP A 31 12.64 9.80 -5.98
N ARG A 32 12.42 9.15 -4.83
CA ARG A 32 13.08 7.88 -4.50
C ARG A 32 12.64 6.74 -5.40
N LEU A 33 11.35 6.62 -5.70
CA LEU A 33 10.86 5.61 -6.64
C LEU A 33 11.42 5.82 -8.05
N GLN A 34 11.51 7.06 -8.51
CA GLN A 34 12.16 7.40 -9.77
C GLN A 34 13.63 6.99 -9.76
N THR A 35 14.35 7.28 -8.68
CA THR A 35 15.76 6.86 -8.53
C THR A 35 15.89 5.33 -8.52
N LEU A 36 14.97 4.61 -7.89
CA LEU A 36 14.98 3.14 -7.89
C LEU A 36 14.73 2.55 -9.28
N ASP A 37 13.81 3.15 -10.04
CA ASP A 37 13.51 2.76 -11.42
C ASP A 37 14.71 3.01 -12.34
N GLU A 38 15.32 4.19 -12.25
CA GLU A 38 16.51 4.57 -13.02
C GLU A 38 17.74 3.67 -12.75
N ASN A 39 17.79 3.02 -11.59
CA ASN A 39 18.85 2.10 -11.19
C ASN A 39 18.48 0.61 -11.33
N ASP A 40 17.38 0.29 -12.02
CA ASP A 40 16.88 -1.08 -12.23
C ASP A 40 16.64 -1.86 -10.91
N HIS A 41 16.29 -1.16 -9.82
CA HIS A 41 15.96 -1.80 -8.53
C HIS A 41 14.48 -2.22 -8.43
N ILE A 42 13.63 -1.69 -9.32
CA ILE A 42 12.20 -2.01 -9.47
C ILE A 42 11.89 -2.16 -10.96
N ASP A 43 10.78 -2.81 -11.29
CA ASP A 43 10.30 -3.01 -12.68
C ASP A 43 9.40 -1.84 -13.16
N GLY A 44 9.53 -0.67 -12.52
CA GLY A 44 8.67 0.49 -12.73
C GLY A 44 7.70 0.77 -11.57
N PHE A 45 7.01 1.89 -11.67
CA PHE A 45 6.00 2.30 -10.70
C PHE A 45 4.84 3.10 -11.30
N ASN A 46 3.68 3.04 -10.64
CA ASN A 46 2.51 3.86 -10.93
C ASN A 46 2.08 4.66 -9.68
N VAL A 47 1.62 5.91 -9.89
CA VAL A 47 0.99 6.71 -8.83
C VAL A 47 -0.53 6.74 -9.05
N ILE A 48 -1.29 6.28 -8.07
CA ILE A 48 -2.74 6.10 -8.12
C ILE A 48 -3.41 7.02 -7.10
N VAL A 49 -4.41 7.79 -7.55
CA VAL A 49 -5.20 8.66 -6.67
C VAL A 49 -6.53 7.99 -6.32
N TRP A 50 -6.79 7.78 -5.03
CA TRP A 50 -7.99 7.05 -4.56
C TRP A 50 -8.93 7.83 -3.63
N GLY A 51 -8.63 9.11 -3.37
CA GLY A 51 -9.44 9.96 -2.50
C GLY A 51 -9.40 9.57 -1.02
N LYS A 52 -10.15 10.28 -0.18
CA LYS A 52 -10.05 10.18 1.29
C LYS A 52 -10.76 8.96 1.89
N GLN A 53 -11.90 8.59 1.33
CA GLN A 53 -12.79 7.58 1.90
C GLN A 53 -13.60 6.91 0.80
N ILE A 54 -14.01 5.66 1.05
CA ILE A 54 -14.93 4.93 0.20
C ILE A 54 -16.00 4.25 1.04
N ALA A 55 -17.25 4.41 0.63
CA ALA A 55 -18.40 3.73 1.24
C ALA A 55 -18.90 2.64 0.28
N PRO A 56 -18.82 1.35 0.64
CA PRO A 56 -19.17 0.24 -0.27
C PRO A 56 -20.60 0.29 -0.81
N GLN A 57 -21.52 0.90 -0.06
CA GLN A 57 -22.93 1.01 -0.44
C GLN A 57 -23.25 2.26 -1.28
N SER A 58 -22.29 3.16 -1.47
CA SER A 58 -22.49 4.41 -2.20
C SER A 58 -22.66 4.19 -3.71
N ALA A 59 -23.30 5.15 -4.40
CA ALA A 59 -23.36 5.14 -5.87
C ALA A 59 -21.96 5.20 -6.50
N ALA A 60 -21.03 5.94 -5.88
CA ALA A 60 -19.63 6.04 -6.32
C ALA A 60 -18.93 4.66 -6.31
N ALA A 61 -19.21 3.81 -5.32
CA ALA A 61 -18.66 2.44 -5.26
C ALA A 61 -19.10 1.54 -6.43
N ARG A 62 -20.17 1.90 -7.17
CA ARG A 62 -20.66 1.14 -8.34
C ARG A 62 -20.03 1.57 -9.66
N THR A 63 -19.29 2.68 -9.67
CA THR A 63 -18.49 3.11 -10.81
C THR A 63 -17.28 2.17 -10.99
N GLU A 64 -16.63 2.23 -12.15
CA GLU A 64 -15.44 1.41 -12.40
C GLU A 64 -14.30 1.79 -11.46
N GLU A 65 -14.14 3.09 -11.19
CA GLU A 65 -13.15 3.62 -10.25
C GLU A 65 -13.44 3.16 -8.81
N GLY A 66 -14.72 3.21 -8.40
CA GLY A 66 -15.15 2.73 -7.09
C GLY A 66 -14.90 1.23 -6.89
N LYS A 67 -15.23 0.42 -7.90
CA LYS A 67 -14.95 -1.03 -7.90
C LYS A 67 -13.46 -1.31 -7.84
N TYR A 68 -12.65 -0.59 -8.63
CA TYR A 68 -11.20 -0.73 -8.63
C TYR A 68 -10.62 -0.51 -7.21
N ILE A 69 -10.99 0.58 -6.55
CA ILE A 69 -10.52 0.89 -5.19
C ILE A 69 -10.97 -0.20 -4.20
N LEU A 70 -12.23 -0.65 -4.26
CA LEU A 70 -12.74 -1.71 -3.37
C LEU A 70 -12.03 -3.05 -3.59
N ASN A 71 -11.75 -3.41 -4.85
CA ASN A 71 -11.01 -4.61 -5.18
C ASN A 71 -9.59 -4.54 -4.62
N ARG A 72 -8.92 -3.39 -4.74
CA ARG A 72 -7.57 -3.20 -4.20
C ARG A 72 -7.52 -3.27 -2.68
N VAL A 73 -8.50 -2.65 -2.01
CA VAL A 73 -8.67 -2.77 -0.56
C VAL A 73 -8.87 -4.23 -0.15
N ALA A 74 -9.70 -4.98 -0.87
CA ALA A 74 -9.93 -6.40 -0.59
C ALA A 74 -8.65 -7.23 -0.76
N GLU A 75 -7.89 -6.97 -1.83
CA GLU A 75 -6.60 -7.61 -2.08
C GLU A 75 -5.61 -7.35 -0.94
N PHE A 76 -5.47 -6.09 -0.49
CA PHE A 76 -4.55 -5.74 0.60
C PHE A 76 -4.95 -6.40 1.91
N LYS A 77 -6.25 -6.46 2.22
CA LYS A 77 -6.75 -7.17 3.39
C LYS A 77 -6.46 -8.67 3.32
N GLN A 78 -6.62 -9.29 2.15
CA GLN A 78 -6.34 -10.71 1.95
C GLN A 78 -4.84 -11.02 2.08
N TRP A 79 -3.99 -10.14 1.54
CA TRP A 79 -2.54 -10.22 1.72
C TRP A 79 -2.15 -10.09 3.20
N ALA A 80 -2.76 -9.15 3.93
CA ALA A 80 -2.48 -8.94 5.33
C ALA A 80 -2.83 -10.16 6.20
N LEU A 81 -3.99 -10.77 5.94
CA LEU A 81 -4.41 -12.03 6.58
C LEU A 81 -3.44 -13.18 6.29
N THR A 82 -3.06 -13.35 5.02
CA THR A 82 -2.11 -14.40 4.60
C THR A 82 -0.74 -14.25 5.26
N ASN A 83 -0.31 -13.00 5.47
CA ASN A 83 1.01 -12.69 6.04
C ASN A 83 1.00 -12.48 7.55
N ASN A 84 -0.15 -12.63 8.21
CA ASN A 84 -0.34 -12.39 9.63
C ASN A 84 0.16 -10.99 10.05
N VAL A 85 -0.21 -9.97 9.28
CA VAL A 85 0.09 -8.56 9.56
C VAL A 85 -1.19 -7.74 9.67
N SER A 86 -1.13 -6.64 10.41
CA SER A 86 -2.20 -5.67 10.52
C SER A 86 -2.01 -4.50 9.54
N LEU A 87 -3.12 -4.03 8.99
CA LEU A 87 -3.20 -2.80 8.19
C LEU A 87 -3.93 -1.67 8.95
N GLU A 88 -4.05 -1.73 10.27
CA GLU A 88 -4.66 -0.63 11.05
C GLU A 88 -3.84 0.68 10.98
N SER A 89 -2.54 0.57 10.76
CA SER A 89 -1.67 1.71 10.43
C SER A 89 -1.94 2.30 9.05
N PHE A 90 -2.65 1.55 8.19
CA PHE A 90 -2.96 1.86 6.80
C PHE A 90 -4.40 2.37 6.65
N TYR A 91 -5.38 1.67 7.26
CA TYR A 91 -6.80 1.98 7.20
C TYR A 91 -7.35 2.41 8.56
N GLN A 92 -8.23 3.41 8.54
CA GLN A 92 -9.07 3.71 9.70
C GLN A 92 -10.53 3.43 9.32
N ASN A 93 -11.19 2.52 10.04
CA ASN A 93 -12.64 2.36 9.92
C ASN A 93 -13.30 3.62 10.51
N THR A 94 -14.21 4.25 9.78
CA THR A 94 -14.92 5.44 10.27
C THR A 94 -16.40 5.27 10.01
N THR A 95 -17.20 5.27 11.07
CA THR A 95 -18.64 5.47 10.94
C THR A 95 -18.88 6.94 10.66
N VAL A 96 -19.49 7.25 9.52
CA VAL A 96 -19.86 8.62 9.18
C VAL A 96 -21.33 8.81 9.53
N ASP A 97 -21.58 9.49 10.64
CA ASP A 97 -22.90 10.03 10.95
C ASP A 97 -23.13 11.25 10.05
N SER A 98 -24.13 11.17 9.18
CA SER A 98 -24.54 12.26 8.32
C SER A 98 -25.79 12.92 8.91
N GLU A 99 -25.72 14.19 9.28
CA GLU A 99 -26.92 14.95 9.70
C GLU A 99 -27.90 15.20 8.53
N VAL A 100 -27.44 15.00 7.28
CA VAL A 100 -28.21 15.27 6.05
C VAL A 100 -28.80 14.00 5.43
N ALA A 101 -28.21 12.83 5.67
CA ALA A 101 -28.74 11.55 5.21
C ALA A 101 -29.43 10.83 6.37
N GLU A 102 -30.64 10.31 6.17
CA GLU A 102 -31.44 9.62 7.21
C GLU A 102 -30.85 8.27 7.67
N SER A 103 -29.60 7.95 7.31
CA SER A 103 -28.89 6.76 7.78
C SER A 103 -27.39 7.00 7.93
N ALA A 104 -26.83 6.52 9.05
CA ALA A 104 -25.40 6.29 9.18
C ALA A 104 -24.96 5.24 8.15
N TYR A 105 -23.81 5.46 7.51
CA TYR A 105 -23.24 4.49 6.58
C TYR A 105 -21.79 4.18 6.96
N ASP A 106 -21.41 2.92 6.79
CA ASP A 106 -20.04 2.48 7.00
C ASP A 106 -19.16 2.98 5.85
N ALA A 107 -18.13 3.74 6.22
CA ALA A 107 -17.09 4.20 5.30
C ALA A 107 -15.73 3.68 5.77
N MET A 108 -14.86 3.45 4.80
CA MET A 108 -13.46 3.15 5.05
C MET A 108 -12.62 4.38 4.72
N ALA A 109 -11.86 4.87 5.69
CA ALA A 109 -10.86 5.89 5.42
C ALA A 109 -9.64 5.23 4.77
N LEU A 110 -9.31 5.69 3.56
CA LEU A 110 -8.16 5.22 2.79
C LEU A 110 -6.90 5.95 3.27
N PRO A 111 -5.71 5.35 3.24
CA PRO A 111 -4.48 6.03 3.68
C PRO A 111 -4.23 7.35 2.94
N VAL A 112 -3.52 8.27 3.60
CA VAL A 112 -2.91 9.43 2.90
C VAL A 112 -1.96 8.95 1.83
N MET A 113 -1.16 7.93 2.15
CA MET A 113 -0.22 7.29 1.26
C MET A 113 -0.11 5.80 1.58
N GLY A 114 -0.01 4.96 0.55
CA GLY A 114 0.22 3.53 0.68
C GLY A 114 1.06 3.01 -0.48
N LEU A 115 1.85 1.98 -0.25
CA LEU A 115 2.69 1.33 -1.25
C LEU A 115 2.30 -0.14 -1.35
N ALA A 116 2.15 -0.64 -2.57
CA ALA A 116 1.97 -2.05 -2.88
C ALA A 116 3.03 -2.50 -3.88
N GLU A 117 3.53 -3.72 -3.71
CA GLU A 117 4.54 -4.33 -4.57
C GLU A 117 3.97 -5.56 -5.24
N TYR A 118 4.21 -5.66 -6.54
CA TYR A 118 3.75 -6.77 -7.36
C TYR A 118 4.95 -7.48 -8.00
N ASP A 119 4.98 -8.80 -7.87
CA ASP A 119 5.80 -9.66 -8.73
C ASP A 119 4.87 -10.22 -9.83
N GLY A 120 4.96 -9.65 -11.03
CA GLY A 120 3.98 -9.86 -12.09
C GLY A 120 2.58 -9.43 -11.66
N SER A 121 1.70 -10.39 -11.39
CA SER A 121 0.32 -10.14 -10.91
C SER A 121 0.12 -10.45 -9.42
N GLU A 122 1.15 -10.95 -8.74
CA GLU A 122 1.05 -11.36 -7.34
C GLU A 122 1.43 -10.21 -6.42
N LEU A 123 0.52 -9.84 -5.51
CA LEU A 123 0.80 -8.87 -4.45
C LEU A 123 1.75 -9.50 -3.41
N VAL A 124 2.99 -9.01 -3.37
CA VAL A 124 4.04 -9.54 -2.48
C VAL A 124 4.23 -8.70 -1.22
N HIS A 125 3.97 -7.39 -1.28
CA HIS A 125 4.14 -6.51 -0.11
C HIS A 125 3.17 -5.32 -0.09
N VAL A 126 2.73 -4.92 1.10
CA VAL A 126 1.98 -3.67 1.34
C VAL A 126 2.60 -2.91 2.51
N ALA A 127 2.81 -1.61 2.34
CA ALA A 127 3.33 -0.71 3.37
C ALA A 127 2.54 0.62 3.45
N PRO A 128 2.24 1.16 4.65
CA PRO A 128 2.61 0.60 5.94
C PRO A 128 1.81 -0.66 6.34
N CYS A 129 2.47 -1.57 7.07
CA CYS A 129 1.83 -2.68 7.77
C CYS A 129 2.49 -2.88 9.14
N THR A 130 1.81 -3.61 10.02
CA THR A 130 2.32 -3.90 11.37
C THR A 130 2.42 -5.40 11.58
N LYS A 131 3.60 -5.88 12.00
CA LYS A 131 3.83 -7.28 12.37
C LYS A 131 4.50 -7.31 13.73
N ASP A 132 3.98 -8.12 14.66
CA ASP A 132 4.57 -8.31 15.99
C ASP A 132 4.93 -6.98 16.68
N ASP A 133 3.99 -6.02 16.66
CA ASP A 133 4.11 -4.64 17.18
C ASP A 133 5.14 -3.73 16.48
N VAL A 134 5.79 -4.21 15.42
CA VAL A 134 6.70 -3.43 14.57
C VAL A 134 5.94 -2.86 13.38
N VAL A 135 5.99 -1.54 13.23
CA VAL A 135 5.45 -0.86 12.05
C VAL A 135 6.52 -0.87 10.95
N HIS A 136 6.20 -1.49 9.82
CA HIS A 136 6.98 -1.40 8.59
C HIS A 136 6.40 -0.27 7.74
N THR A 137 7.16 0.81 7.58
CA THR A 137 6.73 2.01 6.85
C THR A 137 7.10 1.94 5.37
N ILE A 138 6.55 2.86 4.56
CA ILE A 138 6.95 3.05 3.16
C ILE A 138 8.45 3.33 3.07
N MET A 139 8.98 4.20 3.95
CA MET A 139 10.39 4.57 3.94
C MET A 139 11.30 3.38 4.27
N ASP A 140 10.95 2.56 5.26
CA ASP A 140 11.71 1.34 5.59
C ASP A 140 11.78 0.41 4.38
N ARG A 141 10.71 0.35 3.58
CA ARG A 141 10.70 -0.49 2.39
C ARG A 141 11.56 0.08 1.27
N LEU A 142 11.48 1.39 1.01
CA LEU A 142 12.34 2.06 0.02
C LEU A 142 13.82 1.88 0.34
N GLU A 143 14.23 2.07 1.60
CA GLU A 143 15.62 1.84 2.04
C GLU A 143 16.09 0.40 1.78
N ARG A 144 15.20 -0.58 1.90
CA ARG A 144 15.53 -1.98 1.62
C ARG A 144 15.64 -2.24 0.12
N LEU A 145 14.78 -1.66 -0.70
CA LEU A 145 14.91 -1.70 -2.17
C LEU A 145 16.22 -1.08 -2.63
N GLU A 146 16.58 0.10 -2.09
CA GLU A 146 17.86 0.78 -2.34
C GLU A 146 19.07 -0.12 -1.99
N ALA A 147 18.94 -0.96 -0.96
CA ALA A 147 19.97 -1.90 -0.53
C ALA A 147 19.89 -3.28 -1.23
N GLY A 148 19.00 -3.48 -2.21
CA GLY A 148 18.79 -4.77 -2.88
C GLY A 148 18.29 -5.88 -1.94
N ARG A 149 17.53 -5.51 -0.90
CA ARG A 149 17.03 -6.42 0.13
C ARG A 149 15.55 -6.73 -0.07
N PRO A 150 15.11 -7.98 0.21
CA PRO A 150 13.68 -8.33 0.20
C PRO A 150 12.92 -7.55 1.28
N PRO A 151 11.57 -7.58 1.31
CA PRO A 151 10.79 -7.07 2.43
C PRO A 151 11.26 -7.60 3.79
N ALA A 152 11.09 -6.82 4.86
CA ALA A 152 11.50 -7.24 6.21
C ALA A 152 10.74 -8.49 6.67
N LEU A 153 9.48 -8.61 6.27
CA LEU A 153 8.57 -9.72 6.59
C LEU A 153 9.11 -11.08 6.11
N ASP A 154 9.86 -11.11 5.00
CA ASP A 154 10.37 -12.34 4.40
C ASP A 154 11.66 -12.84 5.05
N GLN A 155 12.48 -11.94 5.61
CA GLN A 155 13.70 -12.33 6.32
C GLN A 155 13.40 -13.13 7.60
N GLU A 156 12.30 -12.84 8.27
CA GLU A 156 11.90 -13.55 9.48
C GLU A 156 11.40 -14.97 9.19
N ARG A 157 10.80 -15.19 8.01
CA ARG A 157 10.40 -16.53 7.55
C ARG A 157 11.61 -17.42 7.26
N GLY A 158 12.69 -16.84 6.74
CA GLY A 158 13.95 -17.55 6.46
C GLY A 158 14.80 -17.87 7.69
N GLY A 159 14.51 -17.25 8.85
CA GLY A 159 15.27 -17.42 10.10
C GLY A 159 14.94 -18.69 10.90
N VAL A 160 13.85 -19.40 10.59
CA VAL A 160 13.50 -20.67 11.24
C VAL A 160 14.21 -21.81 10.52
N SER A 161 15.50 -21.98 10.79
CA SER A 161 16.17 -23.25 10.53
C SER A 161 15.80 -24.21 11.66
N VAL A 162 14.94 -25.20 11.36
CA VAL A 162 14.63 -26.31 12.27
C VAL A 162 15.94 -27.05 12.57
N VAL A 163 16.33 -27.03 13.84
CA VAL A 163 17.39 -27.87 14.42
C VAL A 163 16.86 -29.25 14.77
#